data_AF-A0A559NSF4-F1
#
_entry.id   AF-A0A559NSF4-F1
#
_cell.length_a   1.000
_cell.length_b   1.000
_cell.length_c   1.000
_cell.angle_alpha   90.00
_cell.angle_beta   90.00
_cell.angle_gamma   90.00
#
_symmetry.space_group_name_H-M   'P 1'
#
loop_
_entity.id
_entity.type
_entity.pdbx_description
1 polymer ?
#
loop_
_entity_poly.entity_id
_entity_poly.type
_entity_poly.pdbx_seq_one_letter_code
_entity_poly.pdbx_strand_id
1 'polypeptide(L)'
;MKRLLYLISLIVISCSSTSKLPRPEIQSEIPASKLNSNGIAAINSTYKKSYFRLLPYLFFNESGTFNEIQGDFYNVKFNVNSNLNIMPGFWQDYGTYHNSLIVLIAMSGSSTLPIKDIPISVESSKHGVFEKKKLIGNSHINKSQQRVLFVKKLELENRFDVLNKINDDVITVNIGGQIYTFLNPEFTLD
;
A
#
# COMPACT_ATOMS: atom_id res chain seq x y z
N MET A 1 13.96 42.98 -52.95
CA MET A 1 14.08 41.91 -51.94
C MET A 1 13.72 42.45 -50.56
N LYS A 2 12.42 42.54 -50.21
CA LYS A 2 11.94 43.06 -48.90
C LYS A 2 10.61 42.40 -48.48
N ARG A 3 10.37 41.14 -48.86
CA ARG A 3 9.09 40.45 -48.60
C ARG A 3 9.21 39.07 -47.94
N LEU A 4 10.41 38.72 -47.46
CA LEU A 4 10.67 37.38 -46.91
C LEU A 4 11.20 37.42 -45.47
N LEU A 5 10.68 38.34 -44.65
CA LEU A 5 11.11 38.47 -43.24
C LEU A 5 9.94 38.58 -42.25
N TYR A 6 8.69 38.45 -42.70
CA TYR A 6 7.51 38.49 -41.84
C TYR A 6 6.85 37.12 -41.59
N LEU A 7 7.45 36.03 -42.07
CA LEU A 7 6.88 34.67 -41.92
C LEU A 7 7.55 33.81 -40.83
N ILE A 8 8.35 34.42 -39.94
CA ILE A 8 9.07 33.71 -38.85
C ILE A 8 8.79 34.38 -37.49
N SER A 9 7.56 34.83 -37.25
CA SER A 9 7.13 35.31 -35.91
C SER A 9 5.86 34.65 -35.40
N LEU A 10 5.42 33.55 -36.01
CA LEU A 10 4.15 32.89 -35.68
C LEU A 10 4.30 31.47 -35.09
N ILE A 11 5.50 31.03 -34.73
CA ILE A 11 5.72 29.66 -34.23
C ILE A 11 6.57 29.67 -32.95
N VAL A 12 6.14 30.37 -31.90
CA VAL A 12 6.55 30.05 -30.52
C VAL A 12 5.47 30.42 -29.51
N ILE A 13 4.25 29.91 -29.70
CA ILE A 13 3.30 29.72 -28.59
C ILE A 13 2.96 28.23 -28.55
N SER A 14 3.99 27.38 -28.51
CA SER A 14 3.85 25.98 -28.16
C SER A 14 3.60 25.91 -26.65
N CYS A 15 2.31 25.97 -26.31
CA CYS A 15 1.67 25.38 -25.15
C CYS A 15 2.62 24.94 -24.02
N SER A 16 3.02 25.87 -23.16
CA SER A 16 3.39 25.55 -21.78
C SER A 16 2.12 25.30 -20.96
N SER A 17 1.23 24.44 -21.46
CA SER A 17 0.14 23.91 -20.63
C SER A 17 0.76 22.79 -19.80
N THR A 18 1.54 23.16 -18.78
CA THR A 18 1.63 22.28 -17.63
C THR A 18 0.22 22.27 -17.05
N SER A 19 -0.60 21.30 -17.50
CA SER A 19 -1.87 21.03 -16.84
C SER A 19 -1.49 20.71 -15.39
N LYS A 20 -1.62 21.70 -14.51
CA LYS A 20 -1.54 21.49 -13.07
C LYS A 20 -2.78 20.69 -12.74
N LEU A 21 -2.68 19.36 -12.86
CA LEU A 21 -3.72 18.45 -12.43
C LEU A 21 -4.06 18.85 -10.99
N PRO A 22 -5.33 19.15 -10.69
CA PRO A 22 -5.70 19.60 -9.36
C PRO A 22 -5.35 18.49 -8.37
N ARG A 23 -4.50 18.83 -7.39
CA ARG A 23 -4.14 17.90 -6.32
C ARG A 23 -5.35 17.81 -5.38
N PRO A 24 -5.88 16.62 -5.09
CA PRO A 24 -6.94 16.47 -4.12
C PRO A 24 -6.44 16.87 -2.73
N GLU A 25 -7.36 17.39 -1.93
CA GLU A 25 -7.10 17.62 -0.50
C GLU A 25 -6.89 16.28 0.20
N ILE A 26 -5.88 16.22 1.06
CA ILE A 26 -5.56 15.04 1.88
C ILE A 26 -6.05 15.38 3.28
N GLN A 27 -6.91 14.54 3.85
CA GLN A 27 -7.38 14.77 5.20
C GLN A 27 -6.21 14.61 6.19
N SER A 28 -6.19 15.42 7.25
CA SER A 28 -5.19 15.27 8.32
C SER A 28 -5.23 13.86 8.92
N GLU A 29 -4.08 13.37 9.40
CA GLU A 29 -4.03 12.11 10.11
C GLU A 29 -4.96 12.10 11.34
N ILE A 30 -5.72 11.02 11.49
CA ILE A 30 -6.46 10.76 12.72
C ILE A 30 -5.44 10.54 13.86
N PRO A 31 -5.59 11.22 15.02
CA PRO A 31 -4.71 11.02 16.16
C PRO A 31 -4.63 9.56 16.59
N ALA A 32 -3.42 9.09 16.94
CA ALA A 32 -3.18 7.70 17.32
C ALA A 32 -4.05 7.25 18.50
N SER A 33 -4.34 8.13 19.47
CA SER A 33 -5.26 7.84 20.57
C SER A 33 -6.68 7.51 20.09
N LYS A 34 -7.20 8.27 19.12
CA LYS A 34 -8.52 8.04 18.53
C LYS A 34 -8.53 6.73 17.71
N LEU A 35 -7.50 6.49 16.90
CA LEU A 35 -7.34 5.21 16.18
C LEU A 35 -7.33 4.01 17.13
N ASN A 36 -6.47 4.05 18.14
CA ASN A 36 -6.31 2.95 19.10
C ASN A 36 -7.59 2.69 19.89
N SER A 37 -8.34 3.74 20.27
CA SER A 37 -9.65 3.58 20.94
C SER A 37 -10.71 2.89 20.07
N ASN A 38 -10.52 2.90 18.74
CA ASN A 38 -11.36 2.20 17.77
C ASN A 38 -10.75 0.88 17.30
N GLY A 39 -9.72 0.38 17.98
CA GLY A 39 -9.05 -0.87 17.62
C GLY A 39 -8.26 -0.78 16.31
N ILE A 40 -7.84 0.41 15.89
CA ILE A 40 -7.09 0.61 14.64
C ILE A 40 -5.65 0.96 14.96
N ALA A 41 -4.71 0.26 14.32
CA ALA A 41 -3.28 0.54 14.42
C ALA A 41 -2.77 1.16 13.11
N ALA A 42 -2.04 2.27 13.24
CA ALA A 42 -1.28 2.87 12.14
C ALA A 42 0.20 2.51 12.24
N ILE A 43 0.88 2.39 11.09
CA ILE A 43 2.32 2.12 11.05
C ILE A 43 3.16 3.20 11.75
N ASN A 44 2.71 4.46 11.73
CA ASN A 44 3.24 5.56 12.54
C ASN A 44 2.21 6.71 12.60
N SER A 45 2.47 7.73 13.41
CA SER A 45 1.58 8.91 13.57
C SER A 45 1.49 9.82 12.34
N THR A 46 2.40 9.65 11.37
CA THR A 46 2.50 10.46 10.13
C THR A 46 2.33 9.59 8.89
N TYR A 47 1.40 8.62 8.94
CA TYR A 47 1.25 7.60 7.92
C TYR A 47 0.86 8.15 6.54
N LYS A 48 0.42 9.41 6.44
CA LYS A 48 0.13 10.08 5.16
C LYS A 48 1.30 10.89 4.59
N LYS A 49 2.42 11.01 5.31
CA LYS A 49 3.59 11.82 4.91
C LYS A 49 4.16 11.48 3.52
N SER A 50 4.02 10.24 3.08
CA SER A 50 4.58 9.78 1.80
C SER A 50 3.63 9.85 0.61
N TYR A 51 2.45 10.47 0.76
CA TYR A 51 1.48 10.55 -0.32
C TYR A 51 2.01 11.41 -1.47
N PHE A 52 1.90 10.99 -2.74
CA PHE A 52 1.20 9.81 -3.28
C PHE A 52 2.15 8.66 -3.66
N ARG A 53 3.37 8.66 -3.13
CA ARG A 53 4.35 7.61 -3.42
C ARG A 53 4.02 6.31 -2.67
N LEU A 54 3.55 6.44 -1.42
CA LEU A 54 3.16 5.33 -0.56
C LEU A 54 1.92 5.72 0.24
N LEU A 55 0.89 4.88 0.19
CA LEU A 55 -0.32 5.01 1.01
C LEU A 55 -0.46 3.73 1.85
N PRO A 56 0.07 3.70 3.09
CA PRO A 56 0.02 2.51 3.94
C PRO A 56 -1.40 2.32 4.46
N TYR A 57 -1.93 1.11 4.39
CA TYR A 57 -3.23 0.81 4.98
C TYR A 57 -3.11 0.64 6.49
N LEU A 58 -4.22 0.82 7.20
CA LEU A 58 -4.31 0.80 8.66
C LEU A 58 -4.85 -0.54 9.14
N PHE A 59 -4.22 -1.17 10.12
CA PHE A 59 -4.66 -2.48 10.62
C PHE A 59 -5.88 -2.34 11.53
N PHE A 60 -6.96 -3.08 11.24
CA PHE A 60 -8.13 -3.16 12.11
C PHE A 60 -8.03 -4.40 12.99
N ASN A 61 -7.80 -4.18 14.28
CA ASN A 61 -7.50 -5.20 15.28
C ASN A 61 -8.76 -5.81 15.93
N GLU A 62 -9.74 -6.20 15.11
CA GLU A 62 -11.00 -6.76 15.60
C GLU A 62 -10.81 -8.02 16.46
N SER A 63 -9.87 -8.89 16.05
CA SER A 63 -9.61 -10.17 16.71
C SER A 63 -8.50 -10.14 17.78
N GLY A 64 -8.00 -8.96 18.18
CA GLY A 64 -6.94 -8.86 19.19
C GLY A 64 -5.61 -9.52 18.78
N THR A 65 -5.35 -9.62 17.48
CA THR A 65 -4.18 -10.28 16.90
C THR A 65 -2.97 -9.36 16.76
N PHE A 66 -3.14 -8.04 16.87
CA PHE A 66 -2.03 -7.08 16.82
C PHE A 66 -1.08 -7.29 18.01
N ASN A 67 0.23 -7.33 17.75
CA ASN A 67 1.26 -7.28 18.77
C ASN A 67 1.89 -5.88 18.83
N GLU A 68 2.55 -5.48 17.75
CA GLU A 68 3.31 -4.22 17.67
C GLU A 68 3.61 -3.86 16.21
N ILE A 69 4.18 -2.67 16.01
CA ILE A 69 4.80 -2.28 14.74
C ILE A 69 6.27 -2.72 14.74
N GLN A 70 6.69 -3.47 13.73
CA GLN A 70 8.07 -3.91 13.54
C GLN A 70 8.65 -3.35 12.24
N GLY A 71 9.32 -2.19 12.32
CA GLY A 71 9.77 -1.46 11.13
C GLY A 71 8.57 -0.99 10.31
N ASP A 72 8.49 -1.43 9.05
CA ASP A 72 7.38 -1.12 8.14
C ASP A 72 6.24 -2.16 8.18
N PHE A 73 6.25 -3.09 9.14
CA PHE A 73 5.27 -4.17 9.24
C PHE A 73 4.38 -4.07 10.47
N TYR A 74 3.13 -4.50 10.32
CA TYR A 74 2.29 -4.92 11.43
C TYR A 74 2.71 -6.33 11.85
N ASN A 75 3.19 -6.49 13.09
CA ASN A 75 3.41 -7.81 13.69
C ASN A 75 2.10 -8.32 14.28
N VAL A 76 1.65 -9.48 13.83
CA VAL A 76 0.36 -10.07 14.20
C VAL A 76 0.50 -11.53 14.62
N LYS A 77 -0.34 -11.96 15.57
CA LYS A 77 -0.48 -13.36 15.98
C LYS A 77 -1.09 -14.16 14.83
N PHE A 78 -0.53 -15.34 14.57
CA PHE A 78 -1.05 -16.28 13.56
C PHE A 78 -1.50 -17.60 14.20
N ASN A 79 -0.75 -18.11 15.17
CA ASN A 79 -1.18 -19.21 16.03
C ASN A 79 -0.53 -19.09 17.41
N VAL A 80 -0.75 -20.08 18.27
CA VAL A 80 -0.28 -20.08 19.67
C VAL A 80 1.22 -19.76 19.81
N ASN A 81 2.04 -20.15 18.82
CA ASN A 81 3.51 -20.05 18.90
C ASN A 81 4.13 -19.31 17.70
N SER A 82 3.36 -18.55 16.93
CA SER A 82 3.86 -17.92 15.70
C SER A 82 3.21 -16.56 15.45
N ASN A 83 4.07 -15.62 15.07
CA ASN A 83 3.67 -14.31 14.57
C ASN A 83 4.06 -14.14 13.10
N LEU A 84 3.38 -13.23 12.42
CA LEU A 84 3.66 -12.84 11.05
C LEU A 84 3.81 -11.33 10.97
N ASN A 85 4.56 -10.87 9.97
CA ASN A 85 4.74 -9.46 9.66
C ASN A 85 4.00 -9.17 8.36
N ILE A 86 3.02 -8.27 8.37
CA ILE A 86 2.21 -7.90 7.20
C ILE A 86 2.41 -6.41 6.90
N MET A 87 2.71 -6.08 5.64
CA MET A 87 2.86 -4.72 5.14
C MET A 87 1.93 -4.51 3.93
N PRO A 88 0.73 -3.94 4.14
CA PRO A 88 -0.22 -3.61 3.09
C PRO A 88 -0.24 -2.12 2.75
N GLY A 89 -0.46 -1.80 1.48
CA GLY A 89 -0.56 -0.43 1.03
C GLY A 89 -0.47 -0.27 -0.48
N PHE A 90 -0.62 0.96 -0.94
CA PHE A 90 -0.27 1.35 -2.31
C PHE A 90 1.19 1.79 -2.39
N TRP A 91 1.87 1.38 -3.47
CA TRP A 91 3.16 1.93 -3.88
C TRP A 91 3.07 2.45 -5.31
N GLN A 92 3.57 3.68 -5.50
CA GLN A 92 3.87 4.19 -6.83
C GLN A 92 4.95 3.31 -7.49
N ASP A 93 5.98 2.93 -6.73
CA ASP A 93 7.08 2.08 -7.16
C ASP A 93 7.46 1.09 -6.04
N TYR A 94 7.37 -0.21 -6.33
CA TYR A 94 7.86 -1.30 -5.49
C TYR A 94 8.66 -2.30 -6.35
N GLY A 95 9.97 -2.11 -6.46
CA GLY A 95 10.79 -2.88 -7.40
C GLY A 95 10.36 -2.60 -8.84
N THR A 96 9.88 -3.62 -9.56
CA THR A 96 9.32 -3.46 -10.92
C THR A 96 7.79 -3.34 -10.94
N TYR A 97 7.15 -3.31 -9.77
CA TYR A 97 5.70 -3.14 -9.67
C TYR A 97 5.40 -1.65 -9.51
N HIS A 98 4.71 -1.09 -10.50
CA HIS A 98 4.34 0.32 -10.53
C HIS A 98 2.84 0.48 -10.27
N ASN A 99 2.46 1.57 -9.58
CA ASN A 99 1.08 1.92 -9.27
C ASN A 99 0.26 0.72 -8.80
N SER A 100 0.71 0.06 -7.74
CA SER A 100 0.16 -1.22 -7.31
C SER A 100 -0.19 -1.20 -5.83
N LEU A 101 -1.29 -1.86 -5.48
CA LEU A 101 -1.47 -2.34 -4.12
C LEU A 101 -0.54 -3.53 -3.91
N ILE A 102 0.20 -3.49 -2.82
CA ILE A 102 1.15 -4.50 -2.40
C ILE A 102 0.72 -5.00 -1.04
N VAL A 103 0.76 -6.32 -0.87
CA VAL A 103 0.79 -6.96 0.44
C VAL A 103 2.03 -7.83 0.50
N LEU A 104 2.99 -7.41 1.32
CA LEU A 104 4.17 -8.21 1.64
C LEU A 104 3.96 -8.89 2.99
N ILE A 105 4.10 -10.20 3.03
CA ILE A 105 4.02 -10.97 4.26
C ILE A 105 5.37 -11.64 4.50
N ALA A 106 5.89 -11.49 5.72
CA ALA A 106 7.14 -12.07 6.16
C ALA A 106 6.95 -12.90 7.43
N MET A 107 7.75 -13.96 7.59
CA MET A 107 7.87 -14.60 8.89
C MET A 107 8.45 -13.62 9.91
N SER A 108 7.90 -13.59 11.12
CA SER A 108 8.57 -12.96 12.26
C SER A 108 9.78 -13.81 12.68
N GLY A 109 10.72 -13.23 13.42
CA GLY A 109 11.84 -13.98 14.01
C GLY A 109 11.41 -15.07 15.00
N SER A 110 10.16 -15.01 15.50
CA SER A 110 9.57 -16.00 16.40
C SER A 110 8.78 -17.11 15.69
N SER A 111 8.56 -17.01 14.37
CA SER A 111 7.76 -18.00 13.65
C SER A 111 8.55 -19.27 13.35
N THR A 112 7.97 -20.41 13.71
CA THR A 112 8.51 -21.75 13.41
C THR A 112 7.91 -22.37 12.14
N LEU A 113 6.87 -21.78 11.56
CA LEU A 113 6.16 -22.32 10.40
C LEU A 113 6.56 -21.62 9.10
N PRO A 114 7.04 -22.36 8.09
CA PRO A 114 7.30 -21.84 6.75
C PRO A 114 6.05 -21.20 6.12
N ILE A 115 6.07 -19.89 5.93
CA ILE A 115 4.92 -19.16 5.36
C ILE A 115 4.61 -19.57 3.92
N LYS A 116 5.59 -20.13 3.19
CA LYS A 116 5.40 -20.57 1.81
C LYS A 116 4.44 -21.74 1.65
N ASP A 117 4.29 -22.55 2.69
CA ASP A 117 3.50 -23.79 2.69
C ASP A 117 2.08 -23.57 3.22
N ILE A 118 1.78 -22.35 3.66
CA ILE A 118 0.47 -21.98 4.21
C ILE A 118 -0.41 -21.44 3.08
N PRO A 119 -1.68 -21.87 2.98
CA PRO A 119 -2.65 -21.25 2.07
C PRO A 119 -2.83 -19.77 2.44
N ILE A 120 -2.58 -18.89 1.46
CA ILE A 120 -2.72 -17.44 1.62
C ILE A 120 -3.52 -16.89 0.45
N SER A 121 -4.55 -16.12 0.74
CA SER A 121 -5.26 -15.29 -0.21
C SER A 121 -5.29 -13.84 0.27
N VAL A 122 -5.26 -12.93 -0.70
CA VAL A 122 -5.33 -11.49 -0.46
C VAL A 122 -6.34 -10.90 -1.43
N GLU A 123 -7.25 -10.10 -0.91
CA GLU A 123 -8.34 -9.50 -1.67
C GLU A 123 -8.50 -8.03 -1.29
N SER A 124 -8.78 -7.20 -2.28
CA SER A 124 -9.27 -5.83 -2.11
C SER A 124 -10.78 -5.85 -2.34
N SER A 125 -11.53 -5.20 -1.46
CA SER A 125 -12.98 -5.05 -1.62
C SER A 125 -13.39 -4.36 -2.92
N LYS A 126 -12.52 -3.53 -3.50
CA LYS A 126 -12.78 -2.78 -4.75
C LYS A 126 -12.14 -3.40 -5.98
N HIS A 127 -10.96 -3.99 -5.81
CA HIS A 127 -10.12 -4.44 -6.92
C HIS A 127 -10.07 -5.97 -7.03
N GLY A 128 -10.67 -6.69 -6.09
CA GLY A 128 -10.72 -8.15 -6.06
C GLY A 128 -9.39 -8.80 -5.69
N VAL A 129 -9.21 -10.04 -6.12
CA VAL A 129 -8.08 -10.89 -5.73
C VAL A 129 -6.75 -10.36 -6.23
N PHE A 130 -5.72 -10.44 -5.37
CA PHE A 130 -4.33 -10.12 -5.68
C PHE A 130 -3.62 -11.33 -6.27
N GLU A 131 -2.64 -11.06 -7.14
CA GLU A 131 -1.79 -12.10 -7.70
C GLU A 131 -0.57 -12.34 -6.81
N LYS A 132 -0.28 -13.61 -6.49
CA LYS A 132 0.98 -13.99 -5.83
C LYS A 132 2.12 -13.80 -6.84
N LYS A 133 3.13 -13.00 -6.47
CA LYS A 133 4.27 -12.68 -7.32
C LYS A 133 5.60 -13.09 -6.69
N LYS A 134 6.64 -13.15 -7.53
CA LYS A 134 8.01 -13.38 -7.06
C LYS A 134 8.57 -12.09 -6.46
N LEU A 135 9.33 -12.24 -5.39
CA LEU A 135 10.14 -11.16 -4.82
C LEU A 135 11.32 -10.86 -5.75
N ILE A 136 11.67 -9.59 -5.84
CA ILE A 136 12.76 -9.09 -6.69
C ILE A 136 13.94 -8.78 -5.76
N GLY A 137 15.13 -9.30 -6.09
CA GLY A 137 16.34 -9.15 -5.26
C GLY A 137 16.78 -10.44 -4.57
N ASN A 138 18.09 -10.53 -4.29
CA ASN A 138 18.87 -11.74 -4.01
C ASN A 138 18.15 -12.86 -3.26
N SER A 139 18.13 -14.03 -3.89
CA SER A 139 17.76 -15.35 -3.34
C SER A 139 18.62 -15.81 -2.14
N HIS A 140 19.55 -14.97 -1.69
CA HIS A 140 20.42 -15.17 -0.53
C HIS A 140 19.97 -14.40 0.72
N ILE A 141 18.92 -13.57 0.64
CA ILE A 141 18.30 -12.94 1.82
C ILE A 141 17.58 -14.04 2.60
N ASN A 142 18.38 -14.71 3.43
CA ASN A 142 18.10 -15.66 4.48
C ASN A 142 16.99 -16.69 4.19
N LYS A 143 17.36 -17.97 4.02
CA LYS A 143 16.40 -19.08 4.06
C LYS A 143 15.49 -19.04 5.31
N SER A 144 15.90 -18.34 6.38
CA SER A 144 15.11 -18.10 7.60
C SER A 144 14.10 -16.95 7.52
N GLN A 145 14.20 -16.02 6.56
CA GLN A 145 13.27 -14.91 6.37
C GLN A 145 12.40 -15.16 5.15
N GLN A 146 11.51 -16.15 5.26
CA GLN A 146 10.57 -16.40 4.18
C GLN A 146 9.59 -15.24 4.04
N ARG A 147 9.41 -14.81 2.78
CA ARG A 147 8.51 -13.73 2.41
C ARG A 147 7.66 -14.16 1.22
N VAL A 148 6.42 -13.67 1.18
CA VAL A 148 5.49 -13.84 0.06
C VAL A 148 4.92 -12.48 -0.32
N LEU A 149 4.84 -12.23 -1.62
CA LEU A 149 4.39 -10.97 -2.19
C LEU A 149 3.09 -11.18 -2.94
N PHE A 150 2.11 -10.33 -2.66
CA PHE A 150 0.86 -10.24 -3.40
C PHE A 150 0.75 -8.85 -4.02
N VAL A 151 0.34 -8.79 -5.28
CA VAL A 151 0.29 -7.56 -6.07
C VAL A 151 -1.06 -7.43 -6.77
N LYS A 152 -1.65 -6.24 -6.69
CA LYS A 152 -2.76 -5.81 -7.52
C LYS A 152 -2.40 -4.50 -8.20
N LYS A 153 -2.20 -4.54 -9.52
CA LYS A 153 -1.95 -3.33 -10.30
C LYS A 153 -3.21 -2.47 -10.34
N LEU A 154 -3.06 -1.17 -10.15
CA LEU A 154 -4.11 -0.19 -10.35
C LEU A 154 -3.88 0.54 -11.68
N GLU A 155 -4.92 0.64 -12.49
CA GLU A 155 -4.92 1.50 -13.66
C GLU A 155 -5.26 2.93 -13.19
N LEU A 156 -4.24 3.79 -13.20
CA LEU A 156 -4.34 5.19 -12.77
C LEU A 156 -4.25 6.11 -13.98
N GLU A 157 -5.17 7.07 -14.08
CA GLU A 157 -5.11 8.11 -15.11
C GLU A 157 -4.00 9.13 -14.81
N ASN A 158 -3.74 9.37 -13.53
CA ASN A 158 -2.66 10.20 -13.02
C ASN A 158 -2.30 9.82 -11.58
N ARG A 159 -1.22 10.38 -11.03
CA ARG A 159 -0.72 10.01 -9.69
C ARG A 159 -1.70 10.29 -8.54
N PHE A 160 -2.65 11.21 -8.71
CA PHE A 160 -3.61 11.60 -7.67
C PHE A 160 -4.87 10.73 -7.66
N ASP A 161 -5.17 10.08 -8.79
CA ASP A 161 -6.32 9.18 -8.96
C ASP A 161 -6.32 8.03 -7.93
N VAL A 162 -5.15 7.69 -7.38
CA VAL A 162 -5.02 6.66 -6.35
C VAL A 162 -5.98 6.86 -5.17
N LEU A 163 -6.24 8.10 -4.73
CA LEU A 163 -7.19 8.34 -3.63
C LEU A 163 -8.59 7.86 -3.96
N ASN A 164 -9.08 8.17 -5.16
CA ASN A 164 -10.39 7.73 -5.60
C ASN A 164 -10.45 6.21 -5.77
N LYS A 165 -9.37 5.62 -6.30
CA LYS A 165 -9.29 4.16 -6.48
C LYS A 165 -9.34 3.42 -5.14
N ILE A 166 -8.72 3.95 -4.09
CA ILE A 166 -8.67 3.29 -2.78
C ILE A 166 -9.70 3.79 -1.77
N ASN A 167 -10.47 4.83 -2.08
CA ASN A 167 -11.50 5.32 -1.17
C ASN A 167 -12.49 4.20 -0.81
N ASP A 168 -12.76 4.03 0.47
CA ASP A 168 -13.57 2.93 1.04
C ASP A 168 -13.06 1.51 0.72
N ASP A 169 -11.82 1.37 0.25
CA ASP A 169 -11.24 0.05 0.05
C ASP A 169 -10.84 -0.58 1.39
N VAL A 170 -10.97 -1.90 1.43
CA VAL A 170 -10.52 -2.76 2.51
C VAL A 170 -9.69 -3.87 1.89
N ILE A 171 -8.46 -4.03 2.37
CA ILE A 171 -7.61 -5.17 2.03
C ILE A 171 -7.81 -6.23 3.10
N THR A 172 -8.19 -7.43 2.68
CA THR A 172 -8.34 -8.61 3.53
C THR A 172 -7.25 -9.62 3.19
N VAL A 173 -6.53 -10.08 4.21
CA VAL A 173 -5.48 -11.10 4.10
C VAL A 173 -5.95 -12.32 4.88
N ASN A 174 -6.17 -13.44 4.20
CA ASN A 174 -6.49 -14.73 4.83
C ASN A 174 -5.25 -15.62 4.78
N ILE A 175 -4.79 -16.08 5.94
CA ILE A 175 -3.65 -16.97 6.10
C ILE A 175 -4.12 -18.17 6.91
N GLY A 176 -4.15 -19.36 6.33
CA GLY A 176 -4.53 -20.58 7.05
C GLY A 176 -5.89 -20.51 7.77
N GLY A 177 -6.84 -19.72 7.27
CA GLY A 177 -8.15 -19.50 7.88
C GLY A 177 -8.24 -18.31 8.84
N GLN A 178 -7.11 -17.72 9.26
CA GLN A 178 -7.09 -16.48 10.04
C GLN A 178 -7.21 -15.27 9.11
N ILE A 179 -8.09 -14.33 9.47
CA ILE A 179 -8.37 -13.12 8.70
C ILE A 179 -7.69 -11.91 9.35
N TYR A 180 -7.08 -11.07 8.52
CA TYR A 180 -6.50 -9.78 8.89
C TYR A 180 -7.05 -8.70 7.97
N THR A 181 -7.61 -7.64 8.57
CA THR A 181 -8.33 -6.58 7.85
C THR A 181 -7.54 -5.29 7.89
N PHE A 182 -7.44 -4.62 6.75
CA PHE A 182 -6.71 -3.37 6.60
C PHE A 182 -7.59 -2.32 5.92
N LEU A 183 -7.76 -1.20 6.59
CA LEU A 183 -8.62 -0.09 6.14
C LEU A 183 -7.82 0.85 5.26
N ASN A 184 -8.48 1.42 4.24
CA ASN A 184 -7.87 2.49 3.47
C ASN A 184 -7.49 3.66 4.40
N PRO A 185 -6.39 4.35 4.11
CA PRO A 185 -5.88 5.38 5.01
C PRO A 185 -6.58 6.75 4.91
N GLU A 186 -7.54 6.94 4.00
CA GLU A 186 -8.43 8.11 3.95
C GLU A 186 -9.81 7.82 4.58
N PHE A 187 -9.99 6.68 5.26
CA PHE A 187 -11.23 6.38 5.94
C PHE A 187 -11.54 7.41 7.03
N THR A 188 -12.82 7.56 7.35
CA THR A 188 -13.30 8.45 8.40
C THR A 188 -13.80 7.65 9.60
N LEU A 189 -13.67 8.22 10.79
CA LEU A 189 -14.27 7.71 12.01
C LEU A 189 -15.47 8.60 12.33
N ASP A 190 -16.66 8.02 12.25
CA ASP A 190 -17.90 8.63 12.74
C ASP A 190 -17.78 9.07 14.22
#